data_AF-A0A943LGM7-F1
#
_entry.id   AF-A0A943LGM7-F1
#
_cell.length_a   1.000
_cell.length_b   1.000
_cell.length_c   1.000
_cell.angle_alpha   90.00
_cell.angle_beta   90.00
_cell.angle_gamma   90.00
#
_symmetry.space_group_name_H-M   'P 1'
#
loop_
_entity.id
_entity.type
_entity.pdbx_description
1 polymer ?
#
loop_
_entity_poly.entity_id
_entity_poly.type
_entity_poly.pdbx_seq_one_letter_code
_entity_poly.pdbx_strand_id
1 'polypeptide(L)'
;MKATVKMSKKTFYLIVGLCAVIIMMNSIESFIKAKDTGLFEAWLQNPKLNIDRSQTTNEMYSIYLTSCLSVFFIRIITPIALSLNSYFSLVKTGVNKLFVAIWMVLTIGLFFFTTLGETYFSIFFIISVICHIGLLCVLIYLWKDINKRLYILHKNAVSIKGEEKFE
;
A
#
# COMPACT_ATOMS: atom_id res chain seq x y z
N MET A 1 -5.95 -28.32 -1.11
CA MET A 1 -6.51 -27.08 -1.70
C MET A 1 -6.38 -25.96 -0.66
N LYS A 2 -5.67 -24.86 -0.91
CA LYS A 2 -5.64 -23.74 0.06
C LYS A 2 -7.06 -23.19 0.15
N ALA A 3 -7.69 -23.32 1.31
CA ALA A 3 -9.05 -22.85 1.51
C ALA A 3 -9.10 -21.33 1.29
N THR A 4 -9.84 -20.90 0.27
CA THR A 4 -10.07 -19.49 -0.07
C THR A 4 -11.45 -19.09 0.41
N VAL A 5 -11.57 -17.82 0.77
CA VAL A 5 -12.81 -17.25 1.30
C VAL A 5 -13.18 -16.04 0.45
N LYS A 6 -14.45 -15.90 0.09
CA LYS A 6 -14.91 -14.76 -0.71
C LYS A 6 -14.74 -13.45 0.09
N MET A 7 -14.09 -12.47 -0.52
CA MET A 7 -13.93 -11.15 0.08
C MET A 7 -15.28 -10.43 0.20
N SER A 8 -15.51 -9.72 1.31
CA SER A 8 -16.68 -8.85 1.42
C SER A 8 -16.51 -7.60 0.56
N LYS A 9 -17.60 -7.12 -0.06
CA LYS A 9 -17.57 -5.86 -0.84
C LYS A 9 -17.13 -4.67 0.03
N LYS A 10 -17.56 -4.63 1.30
CA LYS A 10 -17.18 -3.57 2.26
C LYS A 10 -15.66 -3.51 2.45
N THR A 11 -15.02 -4.66 2.68
CA THR A 11 -13.55 -4.73 2.84
C THR A 11 -12.83 -4.29 1.56
N PHE A 12 -13.31 -4.72 0.39
CA PHE A 12 -12.77 -4.29 -0.89
C PHE A 12 -12.81 -2.77 -1.06
N TYR A 13 -13.99 -2.13 -0.85
CA TYR A 13 -14.11 -0.69 -1.00
C TYR A 13 -13.25 0.10 0.00
N LEU A 14 -13.06 -0.41 1.23
CA LEU A 14 -12.13 0.20 2.17
C LEU A 14 -10.68 0.14 1.68
N ILE A 15 -10.23 -1.01 1.15
CA ILE A 15 -8.87 -1.14 0.59
C ILE A 15 -8.69 -0.17 -0.57
N VAL A 16 -9.59 -0.18 -1.54
CA VAL A 16 -9.49 0.67 -2.74
C VAL A 16 -9.58 2.15 -2.39
N GLY A 17 -10.49 2.53 -1.49
CA GLY A 17 -10.63 3.92 -1.04
C GLY A 17 -9.36 4.44 -0.37
N LEU A 18 -8.77 3.66 0.53
CA LEU A 18 -7.50 4.03 1.17
C LEU A 18 -6.35 4.10 0.17
N CYS A 19 -6.25 3.14 -0.75
CA CYS A 19 -5.24 3.16 -1.81
C CYS A 19 -5.39 4.40 -2.72
N ALA A 20 -6.63 4.77 -3.07
CA ALA A 20 -6.91 5.94 -3.88
C ALA A 20 -6.45 7.24 -3.20
N VAL A 21 -6.71 7.39 -1.89
CA VAL A 21 -6.24 8.56 -1.12
C VAL A 21 -4.70 8.59 -1.07
N ILE A 22 -4.04 7.45 -0.84
CA ILE A 22 -2.57 7.37 -0.85
C ILE A 22 -2.02 7.82 -2.21
N ILE A 23 -2.55 7.29 -3.30
CA ILE A 23 -2.12 7.64 -4.67
C ILE A 23 -2.32 9.14 -4.91
N MET A 24 -3.50 9.67 -4.57
CA MET A 24 -3.81 11.09 -4.76
C MET A 24 -2.85 12.01 -4.00
N MET A 25 -2.57 11.71 -2.73
CA MET A 25 -1.65 12.53 -1.91
C MET A 25 -0.23 12.50 -2.47
N ASN A 26 0.26 11.33 -2.89
CA ASN A 26 1.57 11.21 -3.51
C ASN A 26 1.64 11.96 -4.86
N SER A 27 0.57 11.95 -5.65
CA SER A 27 0.50 12.69 -6.91
C SER A 27 0.57 14.20 -6.68
N ILE A 28 -0.20 14.73 -5.71
CA ILE A 28 -0.20 16.16 -5.38
C ILE A 28 1.17 16.59 -4.86
N GLU A 29 1.75 15.82 -3.94
CA GLU A 29 3.07 16.09 -3.39
C GLU A 29 4.16 16.12 -4.47
N SER A 30 4.14 15.16 -5.38
CA SER A 30 5.11 15.07 -6.48
C SER A 30 4.96 16.24 -7.45
N PHE A 31 3.73 16.68 -7.71
CA PHE A 31 3.45 17.86 -8.54
C PHE A 31 3.98 19.14 -7.90
N ILE A 32 3.79 19.32 -6.59
CA ILE A 32 4.34 20.47 -5.85
C ILE A 32 5.87 20.46 -5.92
N LYS A 33 6.50 19.32 -5.63
CA LYS A 33 7.96 19.15 -5.70
C LYS A 33 8.51 19.47 -7.09
N ALA A 34 7.84 19.06 -8.16
CA ALA A 34 8.28 19.35 -9.52
C ALA A 34 8.19 20.84 -9.89
N LYS A 35 7.17 21.56 -9.39
CA LYS A 35 6.90 22.95 -9.74
C LYS A 35 7.68 23.97 -8.89
N ASP A 36 7.94 23.66 -7.64
CA ASP A 36 8.53 24.61 -6.69
C ASP A 36 10.06 24.69 -6.85
N THR A 37 10.54 25.84 -7.33
CA THR A 37 11.97 26.12 -7.50
C THR A 37 12.72 26.23 -6.18
N GLY A 38 12.04 26.63 -5.09
CA GLY A 38 12.64 26.68 -3.76
C GLY A 38 12.95 25.29 -3.22
N LEU A 39 12.12 24.29 -3.55
CA LEU A 39 12.41 22.89 -3.20
C LEU A 39 13.58 22.32 -4.00
N PHE A 40 13.74 22.73 -5.26
CA PHE A 40 14.91 22.39 -6.06
C PHE A 40 16.20 23.01 -5.48
N GLU A 41 16.17 24.28 -5.09
CA GLU A 41 17.31 24.95 -4.44
C GLU A 41 17.67 24.30 -3.10
N ALA A 42 16.66 23.97 -2.28
CA ALA A 42 16.87 23.27 -1.01
C ALA A 42 17.45 21.87 -1.22
N TRP A 43 17.03 21.17 -2.27
CA TRP A 43 17.63 19.91 -2.68
C TRP A 43 19.09 20.08 -3.08
N LEU A 44 19.43 21.06 -3.93
CA LEU A 44 20.82 21.34 -4.34
C LEU A 44 21.76 21.63 -3.16
N GLN A 45 21.26 22.31 -2.13
CA GLN A 45 22.05 22.69 -0.95
C GLN A 45 22.29 21.53 0.03
N ASN A 46 21.66 20.36 -0.18
CA ASN A 46 21.79 19.24 0.73
C ASN A 46 23.22 18.64 0.65
N PRO A 47 23.97 18.62 1.76
CA PRO A 47 25.37 18.18 1.77
C PRO A 47 25.54 16.66 1.57
N LYS A 48 24.46 15.88 1.68
CA LYS A 48 24.47 14.42 1.51
C LYS A 48 24.25 13.98 0.06
N LEU A 49 24.07 14.95 -0.85
CA LEU A 49 23.77 14.66 -2.25
C LEU A 49 25.06 14.38 -3.02
N ASN A 50 25.18 13.13 -3.47
CA ASN A 50 26.29 12.66 -4.30
C ASN A 50 26.03 12.99 -5.77
N ILE A 51 26.06 14.28 -6.10
CA ILE A 51 25.87 14.80 -7.47
C ILE A 51 27.10 15.57 -7.91
N ASP A 52 27.44 15.42 -9.18
CA ASP A 52 28.54 16.13 -9.82
C ASP A 52 28.19 17.61 -10.00
N ARG A 53 28.69 18.46 -9.11
CA ARG A 53 28.44 19.91 -9.12
C ARG A 53 29.03 20.65 -10.31
N SER A 54 29.76 19.98 -11.21
CA SER A 54 30.21 20.57 -12.47
C SER A 54 29.13 20.64 -13.54
N GLN A 55 27.99 19.96 -13.35
CA GLN A 55 26.87 19.96 -14.29
C GLN A 55 26.14 21.30 -14.35
N THR A 56 25.48 21.55 -15.49
CA THR A 56 24.67 22.74 -15.70
C THR A 56 23.38 22.71 -14.87
N THR A 57 22.79 23.88 -14.59
CA THR A 57 21.52 23.98 -13.84
C THR A 57 20.39 23.17 -14.46
N ASN A 58 20.34 23.08 -15.80
CA ASN A 58 19.32 22.32 -16.52
C ASN A 58 19.48 20.81 -16.31
N GLU A 59 20.71 20.30 -16.33
CA GLU A 59 21.01 18.89 -16.05
C GLU A 59 20.66 18.55 -14.59
N MET A 60 21.04 19.42 -13.65
CA MET A 60 20.71 19.26 -12.24
C MET A 60 19.20 19.24 -11.99
N TYR A 61 18.45 20.11 -12.66
CA TYR A 61 16.98 20.14 -12.56
C TYR A 61 16.36 18.88 -13.16
N SER A 62 16.91 18.35 -14.27
CA SER A 62 16.46 17.07 -14.84
C SER A 62 16.68 15.90 -13.87
N ILE A 63 17.84 15.85 -13.19
CA ILE A 63 18.14 14.85 -12.17
C ILE A 63 17.16 14.97 -11.00
N TYR A 64 16.89 16.19 -10.53
CA TYR A 64 15.91 16.46 -9.49
C TYR A 64 14.52 15.94 -9.85
N LEU A 65 14.01 16.29 -11.04
CA LEU A 65 12.71 15.81 -11.52
C LEU A 65 12.65 14.29 -11.64
N THR A 66 13.74 13.67 -12.11
CA THR A 66 13.87 12.21 -12.21
C THR A 66 13.82 11.57 -10.82
N SER A 67 14.46 12.17 -9.82
CA SER A 67 14.39 11.74 -8.43
C SER A 67 12.96 11.84 -7.87
N CYS A 68 12.28 12.97 -8.11
CA CYS A 68 10.87 13.15 -7.70
C CYS A 68 9.96 12.07 -8.31
N LEU A 69 10.09 11.81 -9.62
CA LEU A 69 9.33 10.79 -10.32
C LEU A 69 9.63 9.38 -9.80
N SER A 70 10.90 9.08 -9.53
CA SER A 70 11.32 7.76 -9.03
C SER A 70 10.70 7.49 -7.66
N VAL A 71 10.78 8.45 -6.74
CA VAL A 71 10.16 8.35 -5.41
C VAL A 71 8.64 8.20 -5.53
N PHE A 72 8.01 8.97 -6.41
CA PHE A 72 6.58 8.86 -6.69
C PHE A 72 6.18 7.45 -7.10
N PHE A 73 6.83 6.88 -8.12
CA PHE A 73 6.51 5.54 -8.63
C PHE A 73 6.68 4.45 -7.57
N ILE A 74 7.77 4.50 -6.79
CA ILE A 74 8.00 3.57 -5.69
C ILE A 74 6.85 3.64 -4.66
N ARG A 75 6.31 4.84 -4.42
CA ARG A 75 5.25 5.02 -3.43
C ARG A 75 3.86 4.58 -3.90
N ILE A 76 3.58 4.66 -5.19
CA ILE A 76 2.25 4.30 -5.71
C ILE A 76 2.15 2.85 -6.19
N ILE A 77 3.27 2.16 -6.46
CA ILE A 77 3.23 0.81 -7.05
C ILE A 77 2.51 -0.20 -6.15
N THR A 78 2.78 -0.17 -4.85
CA THR A 78 2.16 -1.07 -3.87
C THR A 78 0.64 -0.83 -3.72
N PRO A 79 0.13 0.40 -3.49
CA PRO A 79 -1.31 0.63 -3.42
C PRO A 79 -2.03 0.34 -4.76
N ILE A 80 -1.39 0.59 -5.90
CA ILE A 80 -1.92 0.18 -7.22
C ILE A 80 -2.05 -1.34 -7.26
N ALA A 81 -0.97 -2.06 -6.99
CA ALA A 81 -0.94 -3.51 -7.08
C ALA A 81 -1.92 -4.14 -6.07
N LEU A 82 -2.03 -3.62 -4.84
CA LEU A 82 -2.98 -4.09 -3.83
C LEU A 82 -4.43 -3.87 -4.27
N SER A 83 -4.76 -2.70 -4.82
CA SER A 83 -6.13 -2.39 -5.26
C SER A 83 -6.58 -3.31 -6.40
N LEU A 84 -5.71 -3.54 -7.39
CA LEU A 84 -5.96 -4.46 -8.51
C LEU A 84 -6.09 -5.91 -8.02
N ASN A 85 -5.17 -6.38 -7.18
CA ASN A 85 -5.23 -7.74 -6.64
C ASN A 85 -6.46 -7.95 -5.72
N SER A 86 -6.91 -6.91 -5.02
CA SER A 86 -8.15 -6.96 -4.24
C SER A 86 -9.38 -7.09 -5.14
N TYR A 87 -9.39 -6.45 -6.32
CA TYR A 87 -10.45 -6.63 -7.31
C TYR A 87 -10.51 -8.06 -7.84
N PHE A 88 -9.37 -8.64 -8.22
CA PHE A 88 -9.32 -10.04 -8.65
C PHE A 88 -9.76 -11.02 -7.54
N SER A 89 -9.40 -10.71 -6.29
CA SER A 89 -9.81 -11.49 -5.11
C SER A 89 -11.31 -11.41 -4.82
N LEU A 90 -11.96 -10.29 -5.17
CA LEU A 90 -13.41 -10.14 -5.05
C LEU A 90 -14.16 -10.94 -6.14
N VAL A 91 -13.67 -10.90 -7.37
CA VAL A 91 -14.40 -11.43 -8.55
C VAL A 91 -14.10 -12.90 -8.83
N LYS A 92 -12.84 -13.35 -8.70
CA LYS A 92 -12.41 -14.68 -9.20
C LYS A 92 -11.78 -15.58 -8.14
N THR A 93 -10.73 -15.11 -7.46
CA THR A 93 -9.82 -16.00 -6.73
C THR A 93 -10.20 -16.23 -5.26
N GLY A 94 -11.00 -15.33 -4.68
CA GLY A 94 -11.17 -15.27 -3.23
C GLY A 94 -9.88 -14.83 -2.52
N VAL A 95 -9.95 -14.71 -1.20
CA VAL A 95 -8.84 -14.28 -0.36
C VAL A 95 -8.38 -15.45 0.49
N ASN A 96 -7.06 -15.60 0.63
CA ASN A 96 -6.45 -16.53 1.56
C ASN A 96 -5.48 -15.79 2.49
N LYS A 97 -4.92 -16.49 3.48
CA LYS A 97 -3.95 -15.91 4.42
C LYS A 97 -2.69 -15.41 3.74
N LEU A 98 -2.23 -16.08 2.68
CA LEU A 98 -1.02 -15.70 1.96
C LEU A 98 -1.17 -14.33 1.30
N PHE A 99 -2.33 -14.05 0.69
CA PHE A 99 -2.67 -12.74 0.16
C PHE A 99 -2.47 -11.66 1.23
N VAL A 100 -3.11 -11.84 2.39
CA VAL A 100 -3.06 -10.84 3.47
C VAL A 100 -1.64 -10.67 4.03
N ALA A 101 -0.88 -11.77 4.19
CA ALA A 101 0.50 -11.72 4.66
C ALA A 101 1.41 -10.91 3.73
N ILE A 102 1.37 -11.21 2.42
CA ILE A 102 2.19 -10.53 1.41
C ILE A 102 1.89 -9.03 1.44
N TRP A 103 0.60 -8.67 1.41
CA TRP A 103 0.20 -7.27 1.37
C TRP A 103 0.48 -6.52 2.68
N MET A 104 0.42 -7.18 3.84
CA MET A 104 0.85 -6.57 5.10
C MET A 104 2.34 -6.22 5.06
N VAL A 105 3.20 -7.15 4.65
CA VAL A 105 4.65 -6.92 4.58
C VAL A 105 4.99 -5.80 3.60
N LEU A 106 4.40 -5.80 2.41
CA LEU A 106 4.62 -4.76 1.41
C LEU A 106 4.11 -3.39 1.88
N THR A 107 2.96 -3.34 2.56
CA THR A 107 2.41 -2.08 3.11
C THR A 107 3.29 -1.53 4.23
N ILE A 108 3.82 -2.40 5.10
CA ILE A 108 4.76 -2.00 6.16
C ILE A 108 6.06 -1.48 5.54
N GLY A 109 6.61 -2.18 4.55
CA GLY A 109 7.82 -1.75 3.85
C GLY A 109 7.64 -0.37 3.19
N LEU A 110 6.51 -0.18 2.49
CA LEU A 110 6.19 1.12 1.90
C LEU A 110 6.02 2.22 2.96
N PHE A 111 5.40 1.89 4.10
CA PHE A 111 5.26 2.83 5.20
C PHE A 111 6.64 3.33 5.68
N PHE A 112 7.58 2.43 5.95
CA PHE A 112 8.95 2.81 6.33
C PHE A 112 9.66 3.62 5.24
N PHE A 113 9.49 3.26 3.96
CA PHE A 113 10.06 4.04 2.87
C PHE A 113 9.51 5.48 2.83
N THR A 114 8.22 5.63 3.11
CA THR A 114 7.56 6.94 3.14
C THR A 114 8.04 7.79 4.32
N THR A 115 8.31 7.18 5.49
CA THR A 115 8.78 7.90 6.69
C THR A 115 10.25 8.30 6.65
N LEU A 116 11.08 7.64 5.83
CA LEU A 116 12.50 7.98 5.65
C LEU A 116 12.73 9.10 4.63
N GLY A 117 11.78 9.34 3.73
CA GLY A 117 11.95 10.24 2.58
C GLY A 117 11.27 11.60 2.68
N GLU A 118 10.60 11.93 3.79
CA GLU A 118 9.84 13.19 3.93
C GLU A 118 10.38 14.12 5.00
N THR A 119 10.14 15.42 4.80
CA THR A 119 10.18 16.40 5.89
C THR A 119 9.04 16.07 6.85
N TYR A 120 9.41 15.59 8.04
CA TYR A 120 8.47 15.36 9.14
C TYR A 120 7.58 16.59 9.30
N PHE A 121 6.26 16.39 9.46
CA PHE A 121 5.19 17.41 9.59
C PHE A 121 4.54 18.00 8.31
N SER A 122 4.85 17.49 7.11
CA SER A 122 4.01 17.80 5.92
C SER A 122 2.59 17.24 6.07
N ILE A 123 1.56 18.00 5.66
CA ILE A 123 0.16 17.53 5.70
C ILE A 123 -0.06 16.29 4.82
N PHE A 124 0.65 16.21 3.69
CA PHE A 124 0.61 15.05 2.79
C PHE A 124 1.17 13.80 3.45
N PHE A 125 2.24 13.96 4.22
CA PHE A 125 2.84 12.89 5.00
C PHE A 125 1.89 12.39 6.10
N ILE A 126 1.27 13.29 6.87
CA ILE A 126 0.32 12.93 7.94
C ILE A 126 -0.86 12.13 7.39
N ILE A 127 -1.47 12.61 6.31
CA ILE A 127 -2.60 11.92 5.66
C ILE A 127 -2.14 10.54 5.16
N SER A 128 -0.98 10.47 4.51
CA SER A 128 -0.41 9.21 4.02
C SER A 128 -0.20 8.21 5.16
N VAL A 129 0.35 8.63 6.30
CA VAL A 129 0.54 7.80 7.50
C VAL A 129 -0.79 7.25 8.01
N ILE A 130 -1.81 8.10 8.15
CA ILE A 130 -3.14 7.68 8.59
C ILE A 130 -3.72 6.63 7.63
N CYS A 131 -3.58 6.84 6.32
CA CYS A 131 -4.07 5.89 5.33
C CYS A 131 -3.32 4.55 5.37
N HIS A 132 -1.99 4.54 5.56
CA HIS A 132 -1.21 3.31 5.71
C HIS A 132 -1.62 2.53 6.95
N ILE A 133 -1.80 3.20 8.10
CA ILE A 133 -2.29 2.57 9.33
C ILE A 133 -3.70 2.02 9.12
N GLY A 134 -4.59 2.80 8.51
CA GLY A 134 -5.94 2.35 8.15
C GLY A 134 -5.92 1.09 7.28
N LEU A 135 -5.02 1.04 6.31
CA LEU A 135 -4.86 -0.10 5.40
C LEU A 135 -4.39 -1.36 6.14
N LEU A 136 -3.44 -1.21 7.06
CA LEU A 136 -3.00 -2.31 7.94
C LEU A 136 -4.13 -2.82 8.83
N CYS A 137 -4.93 -1.92 9.42
CA CYS A 137 -6.10 -2.30 10.21
C CYS A 137 -7.11 -3.11 9.39
N VAL A 138 -7.37 -2.71 8.13
CA VAL A 138 -8.26 -3.44 7.22
C VAL A 138 -7.71 -4.82 6.87
N LEU A 139 -6.40 -4.94 6.64
CA LEU A 139 -5.75 -6.23 6.37
C LEU A 139 -5.79 -7.17 7.59
N ILE A 140 -5.54 -6.65 8.80
CA ILE A 140 -5.66 -7.42 10.04
C ILE A 140 -7.11 -7.88 10.26
N TYR A 141 -8.08 -7.01 10.01
CA TYR A 141 -9.50 -7.36 10.06
C TYR A 141 -9.82 -8.51 9.08
N LEU A 142 -9.33 -8.41 7.85
CA LEU A 142 -9.51 -9.45 6.82
C LEU A 142 -8.87 -10.78 7.24
N TRP A 143 -7.68 -10.76 7.86
CA TRP A 143 -7.06 -11.97 8.42
C TRP A 143 -7.96 -12.66 9.45
N LYS A 144 -8.53 -11.89 10.38
CA LYS A 144 -9.44 -12.39 11.42
C LYS A 144 -10.72 -12.97 10.81
N ASP A 145 -11.30 -12.30 9.80
CA ASP A 145 -12.50 -12.79 9.11
C ASP A 145 -12.26 -14.13 8.39
N ILE A 146 -11.10 -14.28 7.74
CA ILE A 146 -10.69 -15.54 7.10
C ILE A 146 -10.59 -16.66 8.16
N ASN A 147 -9.95 -16.42 9.30
CA ASN A 147 -9.84 -17.41 10.38
C ASN A 147 -11.21 -17.86 10.88
N LYS A 148 -12.11 -16.91 11.14
CA LYS A 148 -13.46 -17.20 11.63
C LYS A 148 -14.24 -18.07 10.64
N ARG A 149 -14.18 -17.74 9.35
CA ARG A 149 -14.91 -18.48 8.31
C ARG A 149 -14.33 -19.89 8.09
N LEU A 150 -13.01 -20.04 8.12
CA LEU A 150 -12.37 -21.35 8.04
C LEU A 150 -12.73 -22.26 9.23
N TYR A 151 -12.80 -21.69 10.44
CA TYR A 151 -13.22 -22.43 11.64
C TYR A 151 -14.67 -22.94 11.52
N ILE A 152 -15.60 -22.09 11.05
CA ILE A 152 -17.01 -22.48 10.86
C ILE A 152 -17.13 -23.59 9.80
N LEU A 153 -16.42 -23.46 8.68
CA LEU A 153 -16.43 -24.50 7.64
C LEU A 153 -15.90 -25.84 8.16
N HIS A 154 -14.82 -25.83 8.94
CA HIS A 154 -14.28 -27.04 9.54
C HIS A 154 -15.26 -27.66 10.56
N LYS A 155 -15.86 -26.84 11.43
CA LYS A 155 -16.84 -27.31 12.42
C LYS A 155 -18.05 -27.97 11.74
N ASN A 156 -18.59 -27.34 10.69
CA ASN A 156 -19.73 -27.88 9.95
C ASN A 156 -19.39 -29.19 9.24
N ALA A 157 -18.20 -29.31 8.65
CA ALA A 157 -17.74 -30.53 7.99
C ALA A 157 -17.57 -31.72 8.97
N VAL A 158 -17.15 -31.45 10.21
CA VAL A 158 -17.05 -32.47 11.26
C VAL A 158 -18.44 -32.91 11.75
N SER A 159 -19.39 -31.98 11.87
CA SER A 159 -20.78 -32.30 12.27
C SER A 159 -21.45 -33.26 11.29
N ILE A 160 -21.34 -32.99 9.99
CA ILE A 160 -21.94 -33.82 8.93
C ILE A 160 -21.36 -35.25 8.94
N LYS A 161 -20.04 -35.38 9.09
CA LYS A 161 -19.39 -36.70 9.22
C LYS A 161 -19.73 -37.44 10.50
N GLY A 162 -20.19 -36.73 11.54
CA GLY A 162 -20.68 -37.33 12.77
C GLY A 162 -22.04 -37.99 12.55
N GLU A 163 -22.95 -37.31 11.86
CA GLU A 163 -24.30 -37.81 11.55
C GLU A 163 -24.28 -39.02 10.60
N GLU A 164 -23.44 -39.01 9.55
CA GLU A 164 -23.29 -40.16 8.63
C GLU A 164 -22.72 -41.44 9.28
N LYS A 165 -22.18 -41.37 10.50
CA LYS A 165 -21.72 -42.56 11.25
C LYS A 165 -22.78 -43.19 12.14
N PHE A 166 -23.93 -42.53 12.31
CA PHE A 166 -25.03 -43.00 13.15
C PHE A 166 -26.27 -43.43 12.33
N GLU A 167 -26.19 -43.39 10.99
CA GLU A 167 -27.13 -44.06 10.06
C GLU A 167 -26.54 -45.37 9.53
#